data_AF-L1IWM8-F1
#
_entry.id   AF-L1IWM8-F1
#
_cell.length_a   1.000
_cell.length_b   1.000
_cell.length_c   1.000
_cell.angle_alpha   90.00
_cell.angle_beta   90.00
_cell.angle_gamma   90.00
#
_symmetry.space_group_name_H-M   'P 1'
#
loop_
_entity.id
_entity.type
_entity.pdbx_description
1 polymer ?
#
loop_
_entity_poly.entity_id
_entity_poly.type
_entity_poly.pdbx_seq_one_letter_code
_entity_poly.pdbx_strand_id
1 'polypeptide(L)'
;MRAGLAVALVLALAPWRTSTFEMEWSEDALSLFHQRHRLSQPELEVDPRVQARMDKYMIEGMNDVIGWFDLQALLVLRVLSAHQIKKGVEGGVAEIGVHHGKTFTALSLMNLDAGRQGGRAVAIDVFEEQDLNVDGSGEGDRQELLRTLERWCGDVCVTPDKLAILQTDSMILQPEQVLQANDKKKLRIFSIDGSHTAEATYNDLSIAARVLAQDGIIMVDDFFAEGWPGVSEGVMRFYYNQSSLDEAPLVPFFVGFNKVGLLLDGRAVGEDLARFCSRGRRSRASTSTSCERKDPASFR
;
A
#
# COMPACT_ATOMS: atom_id res chain seq x y z
N MET A 1 15.28 16.50 25.09
CA MET A 1 15.73 15.26 24.42
C MET A 1 14.93 14.08 24.94
N ARG A 2 13.89 13.66 24.23
CA ARG A 2 13.18 12.40 24.49
C ARG A 2 12.94 11.73 23.15
N ALA A 3 13.48 10.53 23.00
CA ALA A 3 13.45 9.71 21.81
C ALA A 3 12.01 9.31 21.45
N GLY A 4 11.62 9.51 20.20
CA GLY A 4 10.35 9.08 19.63
C GLY A 4 10.33 7.56 19.49
N LEU A 5 9.30 6.94 20.06
CA LEU A 5 9.08 5.50 20.02
C LEU A 5 8.34 5.16 18.72
N ALA A 6 9.06 4.70 17.69
CA ALA A 6 8.45 4.11 16.50
C ALA A 6 7.82 2.76 16.89
N VAL A 7 6.51 2.60 16.69
CA VAL A 7 5.78 1.36 16.97
C VAL A 7 5.73 0.54 15.69
N ALA A 8 6.59 -0.46 15.57
CA ALA A 8 6.55 -1.45 14.50
C ALA A 8 5.29 -2.34 14.60
N LEU A 9 4.59 -2.51 13.49
CA LEU A 9 3.52 -3.49 13.34
C LEU A 9 4.15 -4.88 13.09
N VAL A 10 4.34 -5.66 14.15
CA VAL A 10 4.67 -7.09 14.00
C VAL A 10 3.37 -7.88 13.97
N LEU A 11 2.92 -8.27 12.78
CA LEU A 11 1.97 -9.37 12.65
C LEU A 11 2.74 -10.66 12.97
N ALA A 12 2.45 -11.25 14.13
CA ALA A 12 3.10 -12.46 14.60
C ALA A 12 2.84 -13.62 13.62
N LEU A 13 3.85 -13.99 12.85
CA LEU A 13 3.92 -15.26 12.13
C LEU A 13 4.12 -16.38 13.17
N ALA A 14 3.22 -17.36 13.18
CA ALA A 14 3.53 -18.66 13.75
C ALA A 14 4.62 -19.32 12.88
N PRO A 15 5.58 -20.05 13.48
CA PRO A 15 6.75 -20.54 12.75
C PRO A 15 6.38 -21.63 11.76
N TRP A 16 7.07 -21.59 10.62
CA TRP A 16 7.08 -22.60 9.58
C TRP A 16 7.23 -24.02 10.17
N ARG A 17 6.23 -24.87 9.92
CA ARG A 17 6.39 -26.32 9.93
C ARG A 17 5.74 -26.89 8.68
N THR A 18 6.55 -27.59 7.91
CA THR A 18 6.17 -28.42 6.78
C THR A 18 5.20 -29.51 7.23
N SER A 19 3.91 -29.33 6.92
CA SER A 19 2.97 -30.43 6.72
C SER A 19 1.76 -29.88 5.98
N THR A 20 1.50 -30.45 4.81
CA THR A 20 0.31 -30.27 3.98
C THR A 20 -0.95 -30.19 4.84
N PHE A 21 -1.55 -29.01 4.93
CA PHE A 21 -2.91 -28.82 5.41
C PHE A 21 -3.58 -27.89 4.40
N GLU A 22 -4.29 -28.48 3.45
CA GLU A 22 -5.33 -27.77 2.69
C GLU A 22 -6.36 -27.30 3.72
N MET A 23 -6.36 -26.00 4.00
CA MET A 23 -7.38 -25.37 4.82
C MET A 23 -8.43 -24.86 3.84
N GLU A 24 -9.47 -25.65 3.62
CA GLU A 24 -10.68 -25.18 2.97
C GLU A 24 -11.27 -24.05 3.82
N TRP A 25 -11.27 -22.84 3.26
CA TRP A 25 -11.94 -21.70 3.86
C TRP A 25 -13.45 -21.86 3.67
N SER A 26 -14.10 -22.59 4.57
CA SER A 26 -15.56 -22.57 4.68
C SER A 26 -16.02 -21.29 5.39
N GLU A 27 -17.23 -20.82 5.09
CA GLU A 27 -17.86 -19.67 5.77
C GLU A 27 -17.84 -19.81 7.30
N ASP A 28 -17.81 -21.05 7.82
CA ASP A 28 -17.77 -21.37 9.24
C ASP A 28 -16.44 -20.99 9.92
N ALA A 29 -15.30 -21.06 9.21
CA ALA A 29 -13.99 -20.72 9.78
C ALA A 29 -13.85 -19.21 10.04
N LEU A 30 -14.37 -18.39 9.13
CA LEU A 30 -14.45 -16.93 9.28
C LEU A 30 -15.40 -16.56 10.41
N SER A 31 -16.58 -17.19 10.47
CA SER A 31 -17.56 -16.99 11.54
C SER A 31 -17.00 -17.31 12.93
N LEU A 32 -16.28 -18.43 13.07
CA LEU A 32 -15.63 -18.84 14.32
C LEU A 32 -14.50 -17.89 14.74
N PHE A 33 -13.71 -17.37 13.80
CA PHE A 33 -12.66 -16.38 14.08
C PHE A 33 -13.25 -15.06 14.59
N HIS A 34 -14.36 -14.60 13.99
CA HIS A 34 -15.07 -13.40 14.42
C HIS A 34 -15.69 -13.54 15.83
N GLN A 35 -16.34 -14.67 16.12
CA GLN A 35 -16.91 -14.94 17.45
C GLN A 35 -15.85 -14.97 18.55
N ARG A 36 -14.69 -15.59 18.28
CA ARG A 36 -13.66 -15.82 19.29
C ARG A 36 -12.89 -14.56 19.69
N HIS A 37 -12.84 -13.55 18.84
CA HIS A 37 -12.02 -12.35 19.06
C HIS A 37 -12.80 -11.06 19.38
N ARG A 38 -14.14 -11.08 19.42
CA ARG A 38 -14.99 -9.87 19.57
C ARG A 38 -14.47 -8.67 18.76
N LEU A 39 -13.88 -8.95 17.60
CA LEU A 39 -13.64 -7.93 16.62
C LEU A 39 -15.01 -7.72 16.01
N SER A 40 -15.69 -6.64 16.41
CA SER A 40 -16.74 -6.08 15.57
C SER A 40 -16.16 -6.09 14.16
N GLN A 41 -16.80 -6.78 13.21
CA GLN A 41 -16.42 -6.59 11.81
C GLN A 41 -16.34 -5.09 11.63
N PRO A 42 -15.19 -4.52 11.20
CA PRO A 42 -15.27 -3.18 10.70
C PRO A 42 -16.32 -3.30 9.60
N GLU A 43 -17.51 -2.73 9.82
CA GLU A 43 -18.44 -2.46 8.74
C GLU A 43 -17.64 -1.55 7.81
N LEU A 44 -16.98 -2.19 6.85
CA LEU A 44 -16.43 -1.53 5.70
C LEU A 44 -17.68 -1.00 5.02
N GLU A 45 -17.99 0.28 5.23
CA GLU A 45 -19.01 0.98 4.45
C GLU A 45 -18.46 1.14 3.03
N VAL A 46 -18.44 0.04 2.29
CA VAL A 46 -17.94 -0.06 0.92
C VAL A 46 -19.11 -0.43 0.01
N ASP A 47 -19.04 -0.01 -1.26
CA ASP A 47 -20.08 -0.32 -2.22
C ASP A 47 -20.15 -1.85 -2.40
N PRO A 48 -21.30 -2.51 -2.15
CA PRO A 48 -21.41 -3.97 -2.25
C PRO A 48 -20.99 -4.53 -3.63
N ARG A 49 -21.13 -3.73 -4.70
CA ARG A 49 -20.71 -4.12 -6.05
C ARG A 49 -19.19 -4.11 -6.19
N VAL A 50 -18.54 -3.10 -5.62
CA VAL A 50 -17.08 -2.98 -5.63
C VAL A 50 -16.47 -4.03 -4.69
N GLN A 51 -17.09 -4.25 -3.53
CA GLN A 51 -16.76 -5.35 -2.61
C GLN A 51 -16.75 -6.71 -3.31
N ALA A 52 -17.83 -7.05 -4.04
CA ALA A 52 -17.91 -8.31 -4.77
C ALA A 52 -16.82 -8.45 -5.86
N ARG A 53 -16.48 -7.35 -6.54
CA ARG A 53 -15.38 -7.33 -7.53
C ARG A 53 -14.02 -7.50 -6.87
N MET A 54 -13.77 -6.81 -5.75
CA MET A 54 -12.55 -6.97 -4.97
C MET A 54 -12.37 -8.39 -4.46
N ASP A 55 -13.43 -9.00 -3.93
CA ASP A 55 -13.36 -10.38 -3.44
C ASP A 55 -13.06 -11.36 -4.58
N LYS A 56 -13.71 -11.20 -5.74
CA LYS A 56 -13.39 -11.98 -6.94
C LYS A 56 -11.95 -11.75 -7.41
N TYR A 57 -11.48 -10.51 -7.40
CA TYR A 57 -10.11 -10.17 -7.78
C TYR A 57 -9.07 -10.81 -6.87
N MET A 58 -9.29 -10.81 -5.55
CA MET A 58 -8.39 -11.45 -4.59
C MET A 58 -8.33 -12.98 -4.75
N ILE A 59 -9.45 -13.62 -5.08
CA ILE A 59 -9.53 -15.09 -5.20
C ILE A 59 -8.98 -15.56 -6.54
N GLU A 60 -9.36 -14.90 -7.64
CA GLU A 60 -9.07 -15.34 -8.99
C GLU A 60 -8.06 -14.42 -9.69
N GLY A 61 -8.33 -13.11 -9.68
CA GLY A 61 -7.59 -12.14 -10.49
C GLY A 61 -6.13 -11.97 -10.12
N MET A 62 -5.78 -12.05 -8.84
CA MET A 62 -4.39 -12.00 -8.39
C MET A 62 -3.56 -13.19 -8.90
N ASN A 63 -4.19 -14.32 -9.21
CA ASN A 63 -3.50 -15.49 -9.80
C ASN A 63 -3.47 -15.42 -11.33
N ASP A 64 -4.39 -14.68 -11.94
CA ASP A 64 -4.54 -14.54 -13.39
C ASP A 64 -3.65 -13.42 -13.97
N VAL A 65 -3.47 -12.31 -13.25
CA VAL A 65 -2.65 -11.17 -13.69
C VAL A 65 -1.17 -11.43 -13.41
N ILE A 66 -0.36 -11.34 -14.46
CA ILE A 66 1.10 -11.47 -14.39
C ILE A 66 1.68 -10.28 -13.59
N GLY A 67 2.55 -10.59 -12.63
CA GLY A 67 3.21 -9.62 -11.76
C GLY A 67 3.37 -10.14 -10.34
N TRP A 68 4.02 -9.34 -9.50
CA TRP A 68 4.41 -9.69 -8.14
C TRP A 68 3.63 -8.85 -7.15
N PHE A 69 2.76 -9.47 -6.36
CA PHE A 69 2.08 -8.79 -5.26
C PHE A 69 1.51 -9.78 -4.25
N ASP A 70 1.66 -9.49 -2.96
CA ASP A 70 1.19 -10.33 -1.87
C ASP A 70 -0.26 -10.03 -1.49
N LEU A 71 -1.10 -11.07 -1.38
CA LEU A 71 -2.48 -10.94 -0.90
C LEU A 71 -2.53 -10.30 0.49
N GLN A 72 -1.57 -10.57 1.36
CA GLN A 72 -1.53 -10.01 2.70
C GLN A 72 -1.26 -8.50 2.68
N ALA A 73 -0.43 -8.02 1.75
CA ALA A 73 -0.22 -6.59 1.54
C ALA A 73 -1.49 -5.91 1.01
N LEU A 74 -2.21 -6.57 0.09
CA LEU A 74 -3.51 -6.09 -0.38
C LEU A 74 -4.52 -5.94 0.76
N LEU A 75 -4.61 -6.94 1.64
CA LEU A 75 -5.53 -6.89 2.78
C LEU A 75 -5.20 -5.71 3.72
N VAL A 76 -3.90 -5.42 3.93
CA VAL A 76 -3.47 -4.22 4.68
C VAL A 76 -3.91 -2.94 3.98
N LEU A 77 -3.65 -2.80 2.68
CA LEU A 77 -4.07 -1.62 1.91
C LEU A 77 -5.59 -1.43 1.94
N ARG A 78 -6.37 -2.51 1.84
CA ARG A 78 -7.84 -2.46 1.90
C ARG A 78 -8.35 -1.92 3.24
N VAL A 79 -7.77 -2.38 4.35
CA VAL A 79 -8.09 -1.87 5.69
C VAL A 79 -7.74 -0.39 5.82
N LEU A 80 -6.59 0.03 5.29
CA LEU A 80 -6.16 1.43 5.30
C LEU A 80 -7.07 2.32 4.43
N SER A 81 -7.42 1.86 3.22
CA SER A 81 -8.33 2.57 2.31
C SER A 81 -9.69 2.79 2.96
N ALA A 82 -10.28 1.75 3.56
CA ALA A 82 -11.56 1.90 4.24
C ALA A 82 -11.49 2.80 5.48
N HIS A 83 -10.34 2.80 6.19
CA HIS A 83 -10.12 3.75 7.26
C HIS A 83 -10.09 5.20 6.75
N GLN A 84 -9.38 5.44 5.63
CA GLN A 84 -9.34 6.74 4.95
C GLN A 84 -10.73 7.21 4.54
N ILE A 85 -11.55 6.33 3.93
CA ILE A 85 -12.93 6.64 3.52
C ILE A 85 -13.77 7.08 4.74
N LYS A 86 -13.72 6.30 5.82
CA LYS A 86 -14.42 6.61 7.08
C LYS A 86 -13.96 7.93 7.70
N LYS A 87 -12.70 8.31 7.51
CA LYS A 87 -12.11 9.56 7.98
C LYS A 87 -12.35 10.74 7.03
N GLY A 88 -12.91 10.50 5.85
CA GLY A 88 -13.14 11.53 4.84
C GLY A 88 -11.85 12.01 4.16
N VAL A 89 -10.82 11.16 4.08
CA VAL A 89 -9.60 11.46 3.34
C VAL A 89 -9.93 11.43 1.84
N GLU A 90 -9.87 12.60 1.20
CA GLU A 90 -10.16 12.76 -0.22
C GLU A 90 -8.89 12.63 -1.07
N GLY A 91 -9.03 12.10 -2.28
CA GLY A 91 -7.94 12.02 -3.25
C GLY A 91 -8.03 10.82 -4.17
N GLY A 92 -7.29 10.89 -5.28
CA GLY A 92 -7.09 9.76 -6.19
C GLY A 92 -6.12 8.73 -5.64
N VAL A 93 -5.83 7.72 -6.44
CA VAL A 93 -4.76 6.75 -6.17
C VAL A 93 -3.75 6.79 -7.31
N ALA A 94 -2.50 6.47 -7.05
CA ALA A 94 -1.50 6.34 -8.11
C ALA A 94 -0.55 5.18 -7.86
N GLU A 95 0.09 4.73 -8.93
CA GLU A 95 1.18 3.75 -8.90
C GLU A 95 2.26 4.14 -9.90
N ILE A 96 3.51 4.12 -9.46
CA ILE A 96 4.70 4.10 -10.33
C ILE A 96 5.16 2.64 -10.41
N GLY A 97 5.31 2.11 -11.63
CA GLY A 97 5.58 0.70 -11.88
C GLY A 97 4.29 -0.11 -11.87
N VAL A 98 3.54 -0.04 -12.97
CA VAL A 98 2.20 -0.62 -13.11
C VAL A 98 2.24 -1.99 -13.76
N HIS A 99 3.20 -2.23 -14.66
CA HIS A 99 3.36 -3.46 -15.41
C HIS A 99 2.06 -3.87 -16.15
N HIS A 100 1.43 -4.97 -15.74
CA HIS A 100 0.15 -5.47 -16.26
C HIS A 100 -1.04 -5.14 -15.34
N GLY A 101 -0.81 -4.36 -14.29
CA GLY A 101 -1.85 -3.79 -13.45
C GLY A 101 -2.29 -4.66 -12.27
N LYS A 102 -1.42 -5.52 -11.74
CA LYS A 102 -1.77 -6.40 -10.60
C LYS A 102 -2.11 -5.58 -9.36
N THR A 103 -1.19 -4.76 -8.88
CA THR A 103 -1.45 -3.86 -7.74
C THR A 103 -2.41 -2.73 -8.15
N PHE A 104 -2.22 -2.16 -9.34
CA PHE A 104 -3.08 -1.10 -9.88
C PHE A 104 -4.58 -1.43 -9.95
N THR A 105 -4.94 -2.68 -10.26
CA THR A 105 -6.35 -3.11 -10.30
C THR A 105 -6.98 -3.03 -8.92
N ALA A 106 -6.28 -3.49 -7.90
CA ALA A 106 -6.73 -3.36 -6.52
C ALA A 106 -6.84 -1.88 -6.09
N LEU A 107 -5.86 -1.04 -6.45
CA LEU A 107 -5.92 0.41 -6.21
C LEU A 107 -7.14 1.04 -6.88
N SER A 108 -7.42 0.66 -8.13
CA SER A 108 -8.56 1.17 -8.90
C SER A 108 -9.90 0.78 -8.27
N LEU A 109 -10.05 -0.47 -7.81
CA LEU A 109 -11.23 -0.91 -7.06
C LEU A 109 -11.38 -0.13 -5.74
N MET A 110 -10.29 0.02 -4.97
CA MET A 110 -10.31 0.84 -3.76
C MET A 110 -10.66 2.31 -4.05
N ASN A 111 -10.27 2.84 -5.20
CA ASN A 111 -10.64 4.19 -5.64
C ASN A 111 -12.12 4.32 -6.00
N LEU A 112 -12.73 3.28 -6.57
CA LEU A 112 -14.19 3.23 -6.74
C LEU A 112 -14.93 3.19 -5.40
N ASP A 113 -14.43 2.43 -4.43
CA ASP A 113 -15.02 2.35 -3.08
C ASP A 113 -15.10 3.73 -2.40
N ALA A 114 -14.13 4.61 -2.66
CA ALA A 114 -14.13 5.97 -2.12
C ALA A 114 -15.22 6.88 -2.72
N GLY A 115 -15.87 6.46 -3.81
CA GLY A 115 -16.99 7.19 -4.42
C GLY A 115 -16.64 8.64 -4.75
N ARG A 116 -17.34 9.59 -4.12
CA ARG A 116 -17.12 11.04 -4.32
C ARG A 116 -15.84 11.57 -3.67
N GLN A 117 -15.32 10.88 -2.65
CA GLN A 117 -14.05 11.22 -2.00
C GLN A 117 -12.85 10.81 -2.88
N GLY A 118 -13.06 9.85 -3.78
CA GLY A 118 -12.06 9.41 -4.75
C GLY A 118 -11.74 10.45 -5.83
N GLY A 119 -10.62 10.23 -6.50
CA GLY A 119 -10.23 10.94 -7.71
C GLY A 119 -10.15 9.98 -8.90
N ARG A 120 -9.11 10.16 -9.72
CA ARG A 120 -8.69 9.21 -10.74
C ARG A 120 -7.67 8.22 -10.16
N ALA A 121 -7.61 7.03 -10.74
CA ALA A 121 -6.47 6.15 -10.61
C ALA A 121 -5.43 6.57 -11.66
N VAL A 122 -4.21 6.89 -11.24
CA VAL A 122 -3.13 7.38 -12.10
C VAL A 122 -2.07 6.28 -12.24
N ALA A 123 -2.02 5.66 -13.41
CA ALA A 123 -1.00 4.67 -13.77
C ALA A 123 0.23 5.37 -14.36
N ILE A 124 1.41 5.11 -13.80
CA ILE A 124 2.69 5.66 -14.26
C ILE A 124 3.64 4.50 -14.56
N ASP A 125 4.05 4.37 -15.81
CA ASP A 125 4.96 3.31 -16.27
C ASP A 125 5.58 3.71 -17.62
N VAL A 126 6.67 3.07 -18.02
CA VAL A 126 7.25 3.20 -19.36
C VAL A 126 6.55 2.28 -20.38
N PHE A 127 5.87 1.24 -19.91
CA PHE A 127 5.19 0.21 -20.71
C PHE A 127 6.08 -0.27 -21.86
N GLU A 128 5.71 -0.03 -23.12
CA GLU A 128 6.44 -0.55 -24.27
C GLU A 128 7.81 0.13 -24.50
N GLU A 129 8.11 1.24 -23.82
CA GLU A 129 9.37 1.99 -23.92
C GLU A 129 10.52 1.33 -23.12
N GLN A 130 10.79 0.05 -23.39
CA GLN A 130 11.71 -0.79 -22.61
C GLN A 130 13.19 -0.35 -22.66
N ASP A 131 13.58 0.53 -23.59
CA ASP A 131 14.90 1.18 -23.57
C ASP A 131 15.11 2.06 -22.31
N LEU A 132 14.01 2.47 -21.65
CA LEU A 132 14.01 3.23 -20.40
C LEU A 132 14.01 2.33 -19.15
N ASN A 133 13.81 1.01 -19.31
CA ASN A 133 13.81 0.03 -18.22
C ASN A 133 15.25 -0.38 -17.85
N VAL A 134 15.96 0.52 -17.19
CA VAL A 134 17.42 0.43 -16.98
C VAL A 134 17.88 -0.76 -16.14
N ASP A 135 17.04 -1.29 -15.26
CA ASP A 135 17.34 -2.45 -14.41
C ASP A 135 16.66 -3.74 -14.89
N GLY A 136 15.89 -3.68 -15.98
CA GLY A 136 15.17 -4.81 -16.54
C GLY A 136 14.05 -5.34 -15.64
N SER A 137 13.49 -4.48 -14.78
CA SER A 137 12.35 -4.86 -13.93
C SER A 137 11.07 -4.99 -14.75
N GLY A 138 10.62 -6.24 -14.96
CA GLY A 138 9.37 -6.53 -15.66
C GLY A 138 9.34 -6.06 -17.13
N GLU A 139 8.24 -6.33 -17.83
CA GLU A 139 7.99 -5.88 -19.21
C GLU A 139 6.52 -5.43 -19.30
N GLY A 140 6.26 -4.20 -18.84
CA GLY A 140 4.93 -3.62 -18.80
C GLY A 140 4.29 -3.53 -20.19
N ASP A 141 2.98 -3.78 -20.25
CA ASP A 141 2.19 -3.70 -21.48
C ASP A 141 0.90 -2.93 -21.17
N ARG A 142 0.75 -1.79 -21.83
CA ARG A 142 -0.38 -0.88 -21.58
C ARG A 142 -1.70 -1.49 -22.02
N GLN A 143 -1.70 -2.28 -23.08
CA GLN A 143 -2.90 -2.93 -23.58
C GLN A 143 -3.34 -4.08 -22.67
N GLU A 144 -2.39 -4.81 -22.07
CA GLU A 144 -2.64 -5.81 -21.04
C GLU A 144 -3.17 -5.16 -19.76
N LEU A 145 -2.61 -4.02 -19.33
CA LEU A 145 -3.16 -3.23 -18.22
C LEU A 145 -4.64 -2.90 -18.46
N LEU A 146 -4.99 -2.38 -19.64
CA LEU A 146 -6.37 -2.04 -19.97
C LEU A 146 -7.28 -3.26 -19.95
N ARG A 147 -6.86 -4.38 -20.54
CA ARG A 147 -7.62 -5.65 -20.50
C ARG A 147 -7.80 -6.19 -19.09
N THR A 148 -6.77 -6.07 -18.26
CA THR A 148 -6.80 -6.45 -16.85
C THR A 148 -7.81 -5.60 -16.07
N LEU A 149 -7.80 -4.28 -16.26
CA LEU A 149 -8.75 -3.37 -15.63
C LEU A 149 -10.19 -3.65 -16.07
N GLU A 150 -10.44 -3.80 -17.37
CA GLU A 150 -11.77 -4.14 -17.89
C GLU A 150 -12.29 -5.46 -17.31
N ARG A 151 -11.43 -6.49 -17.26
CA ARG A 151 -11.81 -7.82 -16.76
C ARG A 151 -12.12 -7.83 -15.27
N TRP A 152 -11.29 -7.18 -14.47
CA TRP A 152 -11.29 -7.35 -13.01
C TRP A 152 -11.87 -6.16 -12.24
N CYS A 153 -11.69 -4.95 -12.76
CA CYS A 153 -12.24 -3.72 -12.18
C CYS A 153 -13.55 -3.30 -12.88
N GLY A 154 -13.73 -3.69 -14.15
CA GLY A 154 -14.87 -3.39 -15.02
C GLY A 154 -14.70 -2.12 -15.85
N ASP A 155 -15.51 -1.95 -16.90
CA ASP A 155 -15.42 -0.86 -17.89
C ASP A 155 -15.36 0.55 -17.28
N VAL A 156 -16.00 0.75 -16.12
CA VAL A 156 -15.95 2.02 -15.39
C VAL A 156 -14.52 2.40 -14.99
N CYS A 157 -13.61 1.44 -14.77
CA CYS A 157 -12.24 1.72 -14.37
C CYS A 157 -11.34 2.15 -15.53
N VAL A 158 -11.78 2.00 -16.78
CA VAL A 158 -11.02 2.45 -17.96
C VAL A 158 -11.59 3.72 -18.59
N THR A 159 -12.62 4.30 -17.99
CA THR A 159 -13.17 5.57 -18.48
C THR A 159 -12.22 6.74 -18.19
N PRO A 160 -12.21 7.79 -19.04
CA PRO A 160 -11.33 8.94 -18.84
C PRO A 160 -11.55 9.68 -17.51
N ASP A 161 -12.73 9.60 -16.90
CA ASP A 161 -13.03 10.19 -15.60
C ASP A 161 -12.52 9.36 -14.41
N LYS A 162 -12.11 8.10 -14.63
CA LYS A 162 -11.60 7.20 -13.60
C LYS A 162 -10.14 6.84 -13.76
N LEU A 163 -9.62 6.82 -14.99
CA LEU A 163 -8.26 6.42 -15.29
C LEU A 163 -7.48 7.55 -15.94
N ALA A 164 -6.26 7.77 -15.47
CA ALA A 164 -5.22 8.50 -16.18
C ALA A 164 -4.01 7.57 -16.36
N ILE A 165 -3.42 7.57 -17.56
CA ILE A 165 -2.18 6.86 -17.83
C ILE A 165 -1.13 7.89 -18.21
N LEU A 166 -0.03 7.90 -17.47
CA LEU A 166 1.17 8.66 -17.75
C LEU A 166 2.25 7.67 -18.19
N GLN A 167 2.36 7.47 -19.51
CA GLN A 167 3.42 6.65 -20.08
C GLN A 167 4.72 7.48 -20.12
N THR A 168 5.59 7.30 -19.12
CA THR A 168 6.78 8.12 -18.93
C THR A 168 7.74 7.51 -17.92
N ASP A 169 9.04 7.75 -18.09
CA ASP A 169 10.06 7.51 -17.07
C ASP A 169 9.84 8.44 -15.87
N SER A 170 9.75 7.87 -14.67
CA SER A 170 9.54 8.64 -13.45
C SER A 170 10.69 9.61 -13.16
N MET A 171 11.91 9.35 -13.68
CA MET A 171 13.08 10.21 -13.51
C MET A 171 12.92 11.59 -14.17
N ILE A 172 12.04 11.73 -15.15
CA ILE A 172 11.70 13.02 -15.78
C ILE A 172 10.31 13.54 -15.38
N LEU A 173 9.51 12.70 -14.71
CA LEU A 173 8.15 13.03 -14.29
C LEU A 173 8.15 14.13 -13.23
N GLN A 174 7.37 15.18 -13.48
CA GLN A 174 7.17 16.25 -12.50
C GLN A 174 5.90 16.02 -11.65
N PRO A 175 5.92 16.37 -10.35
CA PRO A 175 4.74 16.27 -9.47
C PRO A 175 3.47 16.91 -10.05
N GLU A 176 3.61 18.03 -10.75
CA GLU A 176 2.50 18.77 -11.36
C GLU A 176 1.78 17.96 -12.44
N GLN A 177 2.50 17.08 -13.16
CA GLN A 177 1.90 16.20 -14.16
C GLN A 177 1.00 15.15 -13.50
N VAL A 178 1.42 14.59 -12.35
CA VAL A 178 0.62 13.65 -11.57
C VAL A 178 -0.63 14.35 -11.01
N LEU A 179 -0.49 15.56 -10.48
CA LEU A 179 -1.64 16.35 -10.02
C LEU A 179 -2.59 16.66 -11.19
N GLN A 180 -2.06 17.07 -12.34
CA GLN A 180 -2.87 17.38 -13.53
C GLN A 180 -3.61 16.13 -14.05
N ALA A 181 -2.99 14.95 -13.97
CA ALA A 181 -3.61 13.67 -14.31
C ALA A 181 -4.77 13.31 -13.34
N ASN A 182 -4.73 13.80 -12.10
CA ASN A 182 -5.77 13.64 -11.10
C ASN A 182 -6.60 14.93 -10.89
N ASP A 183 -6.86 15.70 -11.95
CA ASP A 183 -7.70 16.91 -11.92
C ASP A 183 -7.28 17.95 -10.86
N LYS A 184 -5.97 18.10 -10.67
CA LYS A 184 -5.31 18.97 -9.69
C LYS A 184 -5.61 18.60 -8.22
N LYS A 185 -6.11 17.39 -7.97
CA LYS A 185 -6.31 16.86 -6.62
C LYS A 185 -5.08 16.07 -6.18
N LYS A 186 -4.79 16.14 -4.87
CA LYS A 186 -3.78 15.29 -4.22
C LYS A 186 -4.25 13.82 -4.17
N LEU A 187 -3.33 12.91 -3.84
CA LEU A 187 -3.54 11.47 -3.81
C LEU A 187 -3.65 10.95 -2.37
N ARG A 188 -4.63 10.07 -2.11
CA ARG A 188 -4.79 9.45 -0.79
C ARG A 188 -3.98 8.15 -0.64
N ILE A 189 -3.71 7.45 -1.73
CA ILE A 189 -2.85 6.26 -1.76
C ILE A 189 -1.89 6.39 -2.94
N PHE A 190 -0.60 6.18 -2.68
CA PHE A 190 0.44 6.12 -3.71
C PHE A 190 1.22 4.82 -3.55
N SER A 191 1.35 4.04 -4.62
CA SER A 191 2.19 2.83 -4.68
C SER A 191 3.47 3.14 -5.45
N ILE A 192 4.62 2.68 -4.94
CA ILE A 192 5.92 2.78 -5.60
C ILE A 192 6.45 1.36 -5.75
N ASP A 193 6.48 0.90 -7.00
CA ASP A 193 6.85 -0.46 -7.44
C ASP A 193 7.56 -0.40 -8.82
N GLY A 194 8.32 0.68 -9.05
CA GLY A 194 9.02 0.95 -10.31
C GLY A 194 10.42 0.33 -10.35
N SER A 195 11.42 1.15 -10.67
CA SER A 195 12.82 0.68 -10.68
C SER A 195 13.34 0.40 -9.27
N HIS A 196 14.18 -0.63 -9.19
CA HIS A 196 14.86 -1.12 -8.00
C HIS A 196 16.17 -0.38 -7.68
N THR A 197 16.50 0.67 -8.44
CA THR A 197 17.69 1.50 -8.19
C THR A 197 17.43 2.50 -7.06
N ALA A 198 18.49 2.85 -6.31
CA ALA A 198 18.39 3.81 -5.22
C ALA A 198 18.02 5.21 -5.70
N GLU A 199 18.51 5.59 -6.88
CA GLU A 199 18.24 6.85 -7.55
C GLU A 199 16.76 6.97 -7.93
N ALA A 200 16.18 5.94 -8.57
CA ALA A 200 14.78 5.94 -8.96
C ALA A 200 13.85 5.91 -7.75
N THR A 201 14.09 5.02 -6.78
CA THR A 201 13.27 4.94 -5.56
C THR A 201 13.26 6.28 -4.79
N TYR A 202 14.42 6.96 -4.70
CA TYR A 202 14.51 8.29 -4.10
C TYR A 202 13.66 9.33 -4.86
N ASN A 203 13.75 9.32 -6.19
CA ASN A 203 13.01 10.23 -7.05
C ASN A 203 11.49 10.00 -6.93
N ASP A 204 11.05 8.75 -6.99
CA ASP A 204 9.64 8.36 -6.90
C ASP A 204 9.03 8.77 -5.56
N LEU A 205 9.77 8.58 -4.46
CA LEU A 205 9.37 9.08 -3.14
C LEU A 205 9.26 10.60 -3.10
N SER A 206 10.16 11.31 -3.78
CA SER A 206 10.14 12.77 -3.87
C SER A 206 8.93 13.28 -4.64
N ILE A 207 8.52 12.58 -5.70
CA ILE A 207 7.29 12.85 -6.43
C ILE A 207 6.08 12.57 -5.52
N ALA A 208 5.99 11.36 -4.97
CA ALA A 208 4.88 10.92 -4.13
C ALA A 208 4.64 11.86 -2.94
N ALA A 209 5.69 12.26 -2.23
CA ALA A 209 5.62 13.20 -1.11
C ALA A 209 4.96 14.54 -1.50
N ARG A 210 5.27 15.07 -2.68
CA ARG A 210 4.74 16.36 -3.18
C ARG A 210 3.32 16.29 -3.72
N VAL A 211 2.77 15.11 -3.92
CA VAL A 211 1.40 14.95 -4.46
C VAL A 211 0.45 14.25 -3.49
N LEU A 212 0.94 13.87 -2.31
CA LEU A 212 0.16 13.19 -1.29
C LEU A 212 -0.80 14.15 -0.58
N ALA A 213 -2.03 13.69 -0.35
CA ALA A 213 -3.03 14.39 0.45
C ALA A 213 -2.63 14.36 1.93
N GLN A 214 -3.22 15.27 2.71
CA GLN A 214 -3.19 15.14 4.16
C GLN A 214 -3.79 13.77 4.55
N ASP A 215 -3.10 13.04 5.42
CA ASP A 215 -3.45 11.67 5.85
C ASP A 215 -3.44 10.63 4.70
N GLY A 216 -2.82 10.99 3.57
CA GLY A 216 -2.49 10.05 2.51
C GLY A 216 -1.37 9.10 2.93
N ILE A 217 -1.30 7.96 2.25
CA ILE A 217 -0.29 6.92 2.48
C ILE A 217 0.50 6.64 1.22
N ILE A 218 1.78 6.31 1.39
CA ILE A 218 2.64 5.76 0.35
C ILE A 218 2.98 4.32 0.74
N MET A 219 2.91 3.39 -0.19
CA MET A 219 3.41 2.03 -0.02
C MET A 219 4.58 1.84 -0.98
N VAL A 220 5.75 1.50 -0.45
CA VAL A 220 6.94 1.19 -1.25
C VAL A 220 7.11 -0.33 -1.24
N ASP A 221 7.13 -0.94 -2.42
CA ASP A 221 7.40 -2.37 -2.57
C ASP A 221 8.91 -2.68 -2.46
N ASP A 222 9.25 -3.96 -2.30
CA ASP A 222 10.61 -4.50 -2.35
C ASP A 222 11.65 -3.88 -1.39
N PHE A 223 11.18 -3.20 -0.35
CA PHE A 223 12.04 -2.58 0.66
C PHE A 223 12.95 -3.60 1.38
N PHE A 224 12.52 -4.86 1.53
CA PHE A 224 13.33 -5.93 2.12
C PHE A 224 13.73 -7.01 1.10
N ALA A 225 13.59 -6.74 -0.20
CA ALA A 225 13.95 -7.69 -1.23
C ALA A 225 15.48 -7.82 -1.28
N GLU A 226 15.98 -9.02 -0.99
CA GLU A 226 17.42 -9.31 -1.03
C GLU A 226 18.02 -9.08 -2.44
N GLY A 227 17.21 -9.27 -3.49
CA GLY A 227 17.60 -9.02 -4.87
C GLY A 227 17.63 -7.55 -5.28
N TRP A 228 16.97 -6.67 -4.51
CA TRP A 228 16.76 -5.26 -4.86
C TRP A 228 17.16 -4.30 -3.73
N PRO A 229 18.41 -4.37 -3.23
CA PRO A 229 18.85 -3.56 -2.09
C PRO A 229 18.78 -2.06 -2.37
N GLY A 230 18.81 -1.65 -3.65
CA GLY A 230 18.71 -0.25 -4.08
C GLY A 230 17.43 0.42 -3.61
N VAL A 231 16.31 -0.31 -3.50
CA VAL A 231 15.06 0.23 -2.96
C VAL A 231 15.25 0.71 -1.52
N SER A 232 15.76 -0.17 -0.65
CA SER A 232 16.00 0.17 0.76
C SER A 232 16.96 1.35 0.90
N GLU A 233 18.00 1.40 0.06
CA GLU A 233 18.95 2.50 0.02
C GLU A 233 18.27 3.82 -0.40
N GLY A 234 17.45 3.80 -1.45
CA GLY A 234 16.72 4.97 -1.95
C GLY A 234 15.80 5.59 -0.90
N VAL A 235 15.08 4.75 -0.15
CA VAL A 235 14.25 5.23 0.98
C VAL A 235 15.10 5.85 2.09
N MET A 236 16.26 5.26 2.42
CA MET A 236 17.16 5.85 3.43
C MET A 236 17.76 7.18 2.96
N ARG A 237 18.15 7.27 1.68
CA ARG A 237 18.60 8.53 1.06
C ARG A 237 17.49 9.58 1.11
N PHE A 238 16.23 9.19 0.86
CA PHE A 238 15.09 10.09 0.97
C PHE A 238 14.95 10.63 2.39
N TYR A 239 14.97 9.77 3.41
CA TYR A 239 14.87 10.20 4.80
C TYR A 239 15.98 11.12 5.26
N TYR A 240 17.20 10.93 4.75
CA TYR A 240 18.32 11.81 5.05
C TYR A 240 18.13 13.21 4.46
N ASN A 241 17.46 13.31 3.31
CA ASN A 241 17.32 14.57 2.57
C ASN A 241 15.94 15.22 2.68
N GLN A 242 14.91 14.55 3.20
CA GLN A 242 13.53 15.04 3.22
C GLN A 242 13.33 16.39 3.91
N SER A 243 14.25 16.78 4.81
CA SER A 243 14.22 18.11 5.46
C SER A 243 14.42 19.27 4.48
N SER A 244 14.81 18.98 3.23
CA SER A 244 14.94 19.95 2.15
C SER A 244 13.69 20.07 1.27
N LEU A 245 12.64 19.28 1.54
CA LEU A 245 11.35 19.40 0.88
C LEU A 245 10.47 20.41 1.63
N ASP A 246 9.64 21.15 0.89
CA ASP A 246 8.65 22.09 1.47
C ASP A 246 7.44 21.37 2.13
N GLU A 247 7.37 20.05 1.97
CA GLU A 247 6.29 19.20 2.52
C GLU A 247 6.63 18.70 3.94
N ALA A 248 5.61 18.28 4.69
CA ALA A 248 5.83 17.62 5.97
C ALA A 248 6.68 16.33 5.79
N PRO A 249 7.57 16.00 6.74
CA PRO A 249 8.41 14.81 6.61
C PRO A 249 7.55 13.55 6.57
N LEU A 250 7.95 12.57 5.76
CA LEU A 250 7.33 11.25 5.76
C LEU A 250 7.88 10.42 6.92
N VAL A 251 7.00 9.68 7.59
CA VAL A 251 7.36 8.76 8.66
C VAL A 251 6.84 7.36 8.36
N PRO A 252 7.59 6.30 8.70
CA PRO A 252 7.12 4.94 8.51
C PRO A 252 6.07 4.60 9.57
N PHE A 253 5.00 3.93 9.15
CA PHE A 253 3.94 3.44 10.04
C PHE A 253 3.67 1.94 9.88
N PHE A 254 4.09 1.34 8.76
CA PHE A 254 3.89 -0.06 8.44
C PHE A 254 5.15 -0.69 7.85
N VAL A 255 5.41 -1.94 8.22
CA VAL A 255 6.52 -2.75 7.72
C VAL A 255 6.03 -4.20 7.65
N GLY A 256 6.06 -4.82 6.48
CA GLY A 256 5.66 -6.22 6.32
C GLY A 256 5.36 -6.58 4.87
N PHE A 257 5.39 -7.87 4.54
CA PHE A 257 5.13 -8.39 3.18
C PHE A 257 5.98 -7.68 2.11
N ASN A 258 7.27 -7.58 2.42
CA ASN A 258 8.28 -6.86 1.64
C ASN A 258 8.11 -5.35 1.48
N LYS A 259 7.10 -4.76 2.14
CA LYS A 259 6.75 -3.34 1.95
C LYS A 259 7.05 -2.49 3.16
N VAL A 260 7.23 -1.19 2.90
CA VAL A 260 7.18 -0.13 3.92
C VAL A 260 6.06 0.85 3.59
N GLY A 261 5.21 1.13 4.58
CA GLY A 261 4.13 2.11 4.48
C GLY A 261 4.52 3.42 5.15
N LEU A 262 4.36 4.55 4.44
CA LEU A 262 4.75 5.89 4.86
C LEU A 262 3.54 6.83 4.88
N LEU A 263 3.56 7.82 5.77
CA LEU A 263 2.57 8.90 5.83
C LEU A 263 3.23 10.22 6.19
N LEU A 264 2.59 11.35 5.88
CA LEU A 264 3.07 12.67 6.32
C LEU A 264 2.98 12.76 7.85
N ASP A 265 4.03 13.26 8.50
CA ASP A 265 4.07 13.54 9.94
C ASP A 265 3.17 14.74 10.27
N GLY A 266 1.86 14.50 10.21
CA GLY A 266 0.87 15.30 10.87
C GLY A 266 0.89 14.92 12.34
N ARG A 267 1.16 15.86 13.24
CA ARG A 267 1.12 15.68 14.71
C ARG A 267 -0.21 15.07 15.25
N ALA A 268 -1.20 14.82 14.38
CA ALA A 268 -2.49 14.21 14.68
C ALA A 268 -2.63 12.72 14.23
N VAL A 269 -1.95 12.25 13.19
CA VAL A 269 -2.16 10.89 12.63
C VAL A 269 -1.54 9.80 13.50
N GLY A 270 -0.39 10.12 14.12
CA GLY A 270 0.29 9.21 15.03
C GLY A 270 -0.57 8.79 16.24
N GLU A 271 -1.49 9.65 16.69
CA GLU A 271 -2.37 9.32 17.82
C GLU A 271 -3.46 8.32 17.44
N ASP A 272 -4.08 8.46 16.26
CA ASP A 272 -5.20 7.61 15.86
C ASP A 272 -4.75 6.23 15.39
N LEU A 273 -3.61 6.14 14.68
CA LEU A 273 -3.02 4.84 14.32
C LEU A 273 -2.48 4.11 15.57
N ALA A 274 -1.84 4.83 16.50
CA ALA A 274 -1.42 4.27 17.79
C ALA A 274 -2.63 3.81 18.63
N ARG A 275 -3.75 4.56 18.60
CA ARG A 275 -5.01 4.15 19.25
C ARG A 275 -5.60 2.90 18.60
N PHE A 276 -5.64 2.81 17.28
CA PHE A 276 -6.07 1.61 16.55
C PHE A 276 -5.22 0.39 16.93
N CYS A 277 -3.90 0.52 16.92
CA CYS A 277 -2.97 -0.55 17.32
C CYS A 277 -3.09 -0.92 18.81
N SER A 278 -3.33 0.06 19.69
CA SER A 278 -3.47 -0.17 21.14
C SER A 278 -4.76 -0.91 21.52
N ARG A 279 -5.85 -0.74 20.74
CA ARG A 279 -7.11 -1.47 20.92
C ARG A 279 -6.94 -2.96 20.63
N GLY A 280 -6.11 -3.33 19.66
CA GLY A 280 -5.74 -4.72 19.38
C GLY A 280 -4.90 -5.38 20.48
N ARG A 281 -4.16 -4.61 21.29
CA ARG A 281 -3.42 -5.15 22.45
C ARG A 281 -4.31 -5.41 23.67
N ARG A 282 -5.37 -4.61 23.87
CA ARG A 282 -6.28 -4.77 25.02
C ARG A 282 -7.10 -6.06 24.96
N SER A 283 -7.37 -6.61 23.77
CA SER A 283 -8.07 -7.90 23.64
C SER A 283 -7.20 -9.12 23.96
N ARG A 284 -5.86 -8.98 23.98
CA ARG A 284 -4.92 -10.05 24.38
C ARG A 284 -4.52 -10.00 25.85
N ALA A 285 -4.87 -8.96 26.59
CA ALA A 285 -4.45 -8.77 27.97
C ALA A 285 -5.26 -9.58 29.01
N SER A 286 -6.25 -10.39 28.61
CA SER A 286 -7.04 -11.23 29.54
C SER A 286 -6.47 -12.63 29.78
N THR A 287 -5.30 -12.96 29.24
CA THR A 287 -4.59 -14.21 29.60
C THR A 287 -3.18 -13.89 30.05
N SER A 288 -3.09 -13.37 31.28
CA SER A 288 -1.82 -13.15 31.96
C SER A 288 -1.16 -14.47 32.34
N THR A 289 0.02 -14.75 31.78
CA THR A 289 1.10 -15.40 32.52
C THR A 289 2.31 -14.46 32.50
N SER A 290 2.82 -14.19 33.69
CA SER A 290 3.88 -13.25 34.02
C SER A 290 5.16 -13.52 33.23
N CYS A 291 5.66 -12.52 32.50
CA CYS A 291 7.02 -12.53 31.96
C CYS A 291 7.89 -11.66 32.88
N GLU A 292 8.79 -12.30 33.62
CA GLU A 292 9.77 -11.65 34.48
C GLU A 292 10.74 -10.79 33.65
N ARG A 293 11.05 -9.59 34.16
CA ARG A 293 12.07 -8.71 33.60
C ARG A 293 13.45 -9.34 33.82
N LYS A 294 14.20 -9.59 32.74
CA LYS A 294 15.64 -9.83 32.84
C LYS A 294 16.40 -8.51 32.77
N ASP A 295 17.29 -8.35 33.75
CA ASP A 295 18.15 -7.20 33.99
C ASP A 295 19.20 -7.04 32.86
N PRO A 296 19.55 -5.83 32.39
CA PRO A 296 20.40 -5.63 31.20
C PRO A 296 21.91 -5.88 31.43
N ALA A 297 22.32 -6.44 32.57
CA ALA A 297 23.72 -6.45 32.99
C ALA A 297 24.52 -7.72 32.66
N SER A 298 24.04 -8.62 31.80
CA SER A 298 24.71 -9.91 31.55
C SER A 298 25.12 -10.19 30.10
N PHE A 299 25.68 -9.21 29.40
CA PHE A 299 26.53 -9.47 28.23
C PHE A 299 27.92 -8.87 28.48
N ARG A 300 28.81 -9.73 28.99
CA ARG A 300 30.26 -9.63 28.83
C ARG A 300 30.73 -10.90 28.16
#